data_AF-A0A6V7IER4-F1
#
_entry.id   AF-A0A6V7IER4-F1
#
_cell.length_a   1.000
_cell.length_b   1.000
_cell.length_c   1.000
_cell.angle_alpha   90.00
_cell.angle_beta   90.00
_cell.angle_gamma   90.00
#
_symmetry.space_group_name_H-M   'P 1'
#
loop_
_entity.id
_entity.type
_entity.pdbx_description
1 polymer ?
#
loop_
_entity_poly.entity_id
_entity_poly.type
_entity_poly.pdbx_seq_one_letter_code
_entity_poly.pdbx_strand_id
1 'polypeptide(L)'
;VDYQFACYNSPANDLQYFISISVSQDVYDHHLHQLLQEYHSTLSHTMTVLHCKTPIPTFENILKMYNERALIGLVATIAMEPIVHARPSDVVPLDVIVSNAEEANQRRFRRPEFKKLFTARLAEYEKLGLLD
;
A
#
# COMPACT_ATOMS: atom_id res chain seq x y z
N VAL A 1 -15.23 8.29 -3.16
CA VAL A 1 -14.65 7.00 -2.74
C VAL A 1 -14.66 6.10 -3.95
N ASP A 2 -13.50 5.55 -4.33
CA ASP A 2 -13.35 4.76 -5.55
C ASP A 2 -13.24 3.27 -5.18
N TYR A 3 -14.25 2.47 -5.55
CA TYR A 3 -14.31 1.03 -5.23
C TYR A 3 -13.84 0.12 -6.37
N GLN A 4 -13.18 0.68 -7.38
CA GLN A 4 -12.73 0.00 -8.59
C GLN A 4 -11.75 -1.17 -8.35
N PHE A 5 -11.08 -1.21 -7.19
CA PHE A 5 -10.19 -2.30 -6.78
C PHE A 5 -10.66 -3.05 -5.52
N ALA A 6 -11.90 -2.80 -5.07
CA ALA A 6 -12.45 -3.48 -3.91
C ALA A 6 -12.65 -4.98 -4.21
N CYS A 7 -12.08 -5.85 -3.37
CA CYS A 7 -12.23 -7.28 -3.51
C CYS A 7 -12.34 -7.96 -2.15
N TYR A 8 -12.99 -9.13 -2.11
CA TYR A 8 -12.99 -9.96 -0.91
C TYR A 8 -11.69 -10.76 -0.83
N ASN A 9 -10.80 -10.38 0.09
CA ASN A 9 -9.48 -11.00 0.24
C ASN A 9 -8.95 -10.83 1.67
N SER A 10 -7.70 -11.23 1.91
CA SER A 10 -6.99 -10.98 3.16
C SER A 10 -6.96 -9.47 3.47
N PRO A 11 -7.20 -9.06 4.73
CA PRO A 11 -7.11 -7.66 5.14
C PRO A 11 -5.71 -7.07 4.93
N ALA A 12 -4.69 -7.91 4.83
CA ALA A 12 -3.32 -7.48 4.56
C ALA A 12 -3.16 -6.84 3.17
N ASN A 13 -4.04 -7.13 2.20
CA ASN A 13 -4.04 -6.42 0.92
C ASN A 13 -4.38 -4.93 1.12
N ASP A 14 -5.45 -4.66 1.87
CA ASP A 14 -5.89 -3.29 2.16
C ASP A 14 -4.84 -2.56 3.01
N LEU A 15 -4.25 -3.24 3.98
CA LEU A 15 -3.16 -2.69 4.80
C LEU A 15 -1.94 -2.34 3.94
N GLN A 16 -1.48 -3.25 3.09
CA GLN A 16 -0.35 -3.01 2.20
C GLN A 16 -0.63 -1.84 1.26
N TYR A 17 -1.84 -1.78 0.67
CA TYR A 17 -2.24 -0.70 -0.21
C TYR A 17 -2.26 0.65 0.52
N PHE A 18 -3.00 0.73 1.64
CA PHE A 18 -3.13 1.94 2.45
C PHE A 18 -1.78 2.46 2.94
N ILE A 19 -0.99 1.59 3.57
CA ILE A 19 0.33 1.95 4.11
C ILE A 19 1.28 2.35 2.98
N SER A 20 1.19 1.72 1.82
CA SER A 20 2.10 2.04 0.73
C SER A 20 1.84 3.41 0.12
N ILE A 21 0.60 3.83 -0.03
CA ILE A 21 0.33 5.07 -0.78
C ILE A 21 -0.23 6.20 0.06
N SER A 22 -0.78 5.95 1.25
CA SER A 22 -1.55 6.97 1.98
C SER A 22 -0.86 7.49 3.24
N VAL A 23 0.14 6.78 3.78
CA VAL A 23 0.86 7.22 4.98
C VAL A 23 2.12 8.00 4.61
N SER A 24 2.50 8.95 5.46
CA SER A 24 3.77 9.66 5.30
C SER A 24 4.95 8.72 5.58
N GLN A 25 6.13 9.06 5.04
CA GLN A 25 7.35 8.31 5.32
C GLN A 25 7.68 8.28 6.82
N ASP A 26 7.43 9.38 7.55
CA ASP A 26 7.63 9.46 8.99
C ASP A 26 6.74 8.47 9.77
N VAL A 27 5.47 8.34 9.37
CA VAL A 27 4.56 7.35 9.96
C VAL A 27 5.00 5.93 9.62
N TYR A 28 5.47 5.70 8.39
CA TYR A 28 5.99 4.40 7.98
C TYR A 28 7.20 3.98 8.82
N ASP A 29 8.16 4.90 9.01
CA ASP A 29 9.43 4.60 9.69
C ASP A 29 9.26 4.45 11.21
N HIS A 30 8.39 5.28 11.83
CA HIS A 30 8.33 5.39 13.29
C HIS A 30 7.05 4.83 13.91
N HIS A 31 5.96 4.69 13.13
CA HIS A 31 4.62 4.42 13.67
C HIS A 31 3.89 3.24 12.99
N LEU A 32 4.53 2.54 12.05
CA LEU A 32 3.91 1.42 11.34
C LEU A 32 3.41 0.32 12.29
N HIS A 33 4.22 -0.06 13.28
CA HIS A 33 3.83 -1.08 14.25
C HIS A 33 2.59 -0.67 15.06
N GLN A 34 2.55 0.58 15.51
CA GLN A 34 1.41 1.14 16.24
C GLN A 34 0.15 1.16 15.37
N LEU A 35 0.27 1.57 14.11
CA LEU A 35 -0.85 1.57 13.17
C LEU A 35 -1.43 0.16 12.95
N LEU A 36 -0.57 -0.85 12.85
CA LEU A 36 -0.99 -2.25 12.72
C LEU A 36 -1.66 -2.77 14.02
N GLN A 37 -1.18 -2.34 15.20
CA GLN A 37 -1.82 -2.65 16.48
C GLN A 37 -3.22 -2.03 16.59
N GLU A 38 -3.37 -0.76 16.19
CA GLU A 38 -4.66 -0.07 16.17
C GLU A 38 -5.66 -0.76 15.23
N TYR A 39 -5.19 -1.20 14.06
CA TYR A 39 -5.98 -2.00 13.13
C TYR A 39 -6.45 -3.31 13.79
N HIS A 40 -5.53 -4.06 14.41
CA HIS A 40 -5.85 -5.34 15.07
C HIS A 40 -6.83 -5.17 16.23
N SER A 41 -6.64 -4.14 17.06
CA SER A 41 -7.54 -3.80 18.16
C SER A 41 -8.96 -3.51 17.64
N THR A 42 -9.06 -2.67 16.61
CA THR A 42 -10.33 -2.29 15.99
C THR A 42 -11.03 -3.49 15.35
N LEU A 43 -10.30 -4.33 14.61
CA LEU A 43 -10.83 -5.55 14.00
C LEU A 43 -11.37 -6.51 15.07
N SER A 44 -10.58 -6.76 16.12
CA SER A 44 -10.94 -7.65 17.22
C SER A 44 -12.19 -7.19 17.97
N HIS A 45 -12.27 -5.90 18.27
CA HIS A 45 -13.45 -5.30 18.88
C HIS A 45 -14.68 -5.44 17.99
N THR A 46 -14.54 -5.10 16.71
CA THR A 46 -15.63 -5.16 15.72
C THR A 46 -16.15 -6.59 15.55
N MET A 47 -15.27 -7.57 15.39
CA MET A 47 -15.66 -8.98 15.27
C MET A 47 -16.41 -9.49 16.52
N THR A 48 -16.02 -9.01 17.70
CA THR A 48 -16.68 -9.35 18.97
C THR A 48 -18.10 -8.79 19.02
N VAL A 49 -18.26 -7.49 18.71
CA VAL A 49 -19.56 -6.79 18.72
C VAL A 49 -20.51 -7.37 17.67
N LEU A 50 -19.99 -7.81 16.52
CA LEU A 50 -20.78 -8.42 15.46
C LEU A 50 -21.04 -9.93 15.66
N HIS A 51 -20.60 -10.50 16.79
CA HIS A 51 -20.72 -11.94 17.08
C HIS A 51 -20.22 -12.83 15.92
N CYS A 52 -19.08 -12.45 15.32
CA CYS A 52 -18.48 -13.23 14.24
C CYS A 52 -18.17 -14.66 14.69
N LYS A 53 -18.52 -15.65 13.85
CA LYS A 53 -18.22 -17.06 14.11
C LYS A 53 -16.77 -17.44 13.79
N THR A 54 -16.12 -16.66 12.94
CA THR A 54 -14.71 -16.85 12.58
C THR A 54 -13.81 -16.44 13.75
N PRO A 55 -12.76 -17.21 14.07
CA PRO A 55 -11.80 -16.83 15.10
C PRO A 55 -11.16 -15.48 14.80
N ILE A 56 -10.97 -14.67 15.84
CA ILE A 56 -10.25 -13.41 15.75
C ILE A 56 -8.77 -13.72 15.49
N PRO A 57 -8.14 -13.16 14.44
CA PRO A 57 -6.71 -13.38 14.20
C PRO A 57 -5.87 -12.77 15.33
N THR A 58 -4.75 -13.43 15.67
CA THR A 58 -3.81 -12.81 16.62
C THR A 58 -3.05 -11.66 15.94
N PHE A 59 -2.42 -10.80 16.73
CA PHE A 59 -1.61 -9.73 16.17
C PHE A 59 -0.44 -10.28 15.35
N GLU A 60 0.16 -11.40 15.76
CA GLU A 60 1.19 -12.10 14.99
C GLU A 60 0.66 -12.61 13.64
N ASN A 61 -0.61 -13.04 13.57
CA ASN A 61 -1.23 -13.38 12.28
C ASN A 61 -1.35 -12.15 11.38
N ILE A 62 -1.72 -10.99 11.91
CA ILE A 62 -1.77 -9.74 11.13
C ILE A 62 -0.40 -9.39 10.58
N LEU A 63 0.64 -9.39 11.43
CA LEU A 63 2.02 -9.09 11.01
C LEU A 63 2.51 -10.07 9.95
N LYS A 64 2.26 -11.37 10.13
CA LYS A 64 2.62 -12.40 9.16
C LYS A 64 1.94 -12.16 7.81
N MET A 65 0.62 -11.97 7.80
CA MET A 65 -0.12 -11.73 6.55
C MET A 65 0.33 -10.45 5.85
N TYR A 66 0.64 -9.40 6.61
CA TYR A 66 1.16 -8.13 6.08
C TYR A 66 2.51 -8.35 5.39
N ASN A 67 3.47 -8.99 6.06
CA ASN A 67 4.81 -9.23 5.51
C ASN A 67 4.80 -10.15 4.29
N GLU A 68 4.00 -11.23 4.30
CA GLU A 68 3.83 -12.15 3.16
C GLU A 68 3.29 -11.47 1.90
N ARG A 69 2.71 -10.27 2.03
CA ARG A 69 2.12 -9.49 0.94
C ARG A 69 2.90 -8.22 0.61
N ALA A 70 4.16 -8.11 1.01
CA ALA A 70 4.99 -6.95 0.73
C ALA A 70 5.08 -6.59 -0.77
N LEU A 71 4.99 -7.58 -1.66
CA LEU A 71 4.90 -7.36 -3.11
C LEU A 71 3.71 -6.49 -3.52
N ILE A 72 2.56 -6.62 -2.83
CA ILE A 72 1.38 -5.77 -3.08
C ILE A 72 1.72 -4.31 -2.76
N GLY A 73 2.45 -4.06 -1.68
CA GLY A 73 2.88 -2.72 -1.32
C GLY A 73 3.85 -2.11 -2.34
N LEU A 74 4.80 -2.90 -2.84
CA LEU A 74 5.69 -2.51 -3.93
C LEU A 74 4.91 -2.14 -5.20
N VAL A 75 4.02 -3.02 -5.64
CA VAL A 75 3.18 -2.79 -6.83
C VAL A 75 2.29 -1.58 -6.65
N ALA A 76 1.64 -1.41 -5.49
CA ALA A 76 0.81 -0.25 -5.19
C ALA A 76 1.61 1.06 -5.22
N THR A 77 2.83 1.06 -4.66
CA THR A 77 3.73 2.22 -4.69
C THR A 77 4.05 2.63 -6.13
N ILE A 78 4.43 1.68 -7.00
CA ILE A 78 4.77 1.97 -8.40
C ILE A 78 3.53 2.35 -9.21
N ALA A 79 2.44 1.59 -9.07
CA ALA A 79 1.27 1.68 -9.93
C ALA A 79 0.30 2.80 -9.53
N MET A 80 0.22 3.17 -8.25
CA MET A 80 -0.82 4.07 -7.76
C MET A 80 -0.30 5.37 -7.15
N GLU A 81 0.81 5.38 -6.41
CA GLU A 81 1.31 6.62 -5.79
C GLU A 81 1.47 7.77 -6.81
N PRO A 82 2.06 7.55 -8.01
CA PRO A 82 2.26 8.62 -8.98
C PRO A 82 0.97 9.18 -9.56
N ILE A 83 -0.13 8.42 -9.48
CA ILE A 83 -1.46 8.81 -9.95
C ILE A 83 -2.19 9.56 -8.84
N VAL A 84 -2.25 8.98 -7.64
CA VAL A 84 -3.00 9.51 -6.49
C VAL A 84 -2.43 10.84 -6.02
N HIS A 85 -1.10 10.99 -6.02
CA HIS A 85 -0.43 12.21 -5.55
C HIS A 85 0.01 13.13 -6.69
N ALA A 86 -0.46 12.89 -7.92
CA ALA A 86 -0.17 13.77 -9.05
C ALA A 86 -0.65 15.20 -8.75
N ARG A 87 0.21 16.18 -9.05
CA ARG A 87 -0.24 17.57 -9.14
C ARG A 87 -1.15 17.68 -10.37
N PRO A 88 -2.11 18.62 -10.41
CA PRO A 88 -2.97 18.80 -11.58
C PRO A 88 -2.21 18.95 -12.90
N SER A 89 -1.02 19.54 -12.89
CA SER A 89 -0.12 19.68 -14.05
C SER A 89 0.52 18.37 -14.52
N ASP A 90 0.60 17.37 -13.64
CA ASP A 90 1.36 16.14 -13.83
C ASP A 90 0.45 14.94 -14.11
N VAL A 91 -0.88 15.14 -14.08
CA VAL A 91 -1.87 14.09 -14.36
C VAL A 91 -1.66 13.56 -15.77
N VAL A 92 -1.46 12.25 -15.88
CA VAL A 92 -1.39 11.54 -17.15
C VAL A 92 -2.78 10.96 -17.43
N PRO A 93 -3.38 11.27 -18.59
CA PRO A 93 -4.66 10.69 -19.00
C PRO A 93 -4.62 9.16 -19.01
N LEU A 94 -5.73 8.53 -18.61
CA LEU A 94 -5.81 7.06 -18.48
C LEU A 94 -5.59 6.34 -19.82
N ASP A 95 -6.07 6.91 -20.92
CA ASP A 95 -5.85 6.41 -22.28
C ASP A 95 -4.36 6.36 -22.63
N VAL A 96 -3.57 7.36 -22.23
CA VAL A 96 -2.10 7.36 -22.40
C VAL A 96 -1.45 6.28 -21.53
N ILE A 97 -1.91 6.12 -20.28
CA ILE A 97 -1.40 5.06 -19.39
C ILE A 97 -1.62 3.66 -19.99
N VAL A 98 -2.78 3.43 -20.60
CA VAL A 98 -3.15 2.12 -21.17
C VAL A 98 -2.51 1.89 -22.54
N SER A 99 -2.39 2.92 -23.37
CA SER A 99 -1.90 2.79 -24.76
C SER A 99 -0.39 2.99 -24.93
N ASN A 100 0.27 3.74 -24.03
CA ASN A 100 1.68 4.06 -24.12
C ASN A 100 2.33 4.09 -22.72
N ALA A 101 2.61 2.90 -22.19
CA ALA A 101 3.17 2.74 -20.84
C ALA A 101 4.53 3.44 -20.66
N GLU A 102 5.37 3.49 -21.70
CA GLU A 102 6.70 4.13 -21.59
C GLU A 102 6.58 5.64 -21.39
N GLU A 103 5.82 6.32 -22.25
CA GLU A 103 5.57 7.77 -22.11
C GLU A 103 4.87 8.08 -20.78
N ALA A 104 3.87 7.28 -20.42
CA ALA A 104 3.15 7.44 -19.17
C ALA A 104 4.09 7.33 -17.97
N ASN A 105 4.97 6.33 -17.95
CA ASN A 105 5.93 6.11 -16.86
C ASN A 105 6.98 7.22 -16.78
N GLN A 106 7.51 7.70 -17.92
CA GLN A 106 8.44 8.84 -17.93
C GLN A 106 7.83 10.09 -17.28
N ARG A 107 6.53 10.34 -17.52
CA ARG A 107 5.80 11.47 -16.91
C ARG A 107 5.48 11.21 -15.44
N ARG A 108 4.91 10.06 -15.12
CA ARG A 108 4.47 9.68 -13.77
C ARG A 108 5.63 9.65 -12.77
N PHE A 109 6.77 9.11 -13.16
CA PHE A 109 7.92 8.94 -12.27
C PHE A 109 8.85 10.16 -12.22
N ARG A 110 8.50 11.27 -12.87
CA ARG A 110 9.33 12.49 -12.90
C ARG A 110 9.38 13.21 -11.55
N ARG A 111 8.33 13.08 -10.74
CA ARG A 111 8.19 13.79 -9.46
C ARG A 111 9.33 13.42 -8.49
N PRO A 112 10.06 14.42 -7.93
CA PRO A 112 11.16 14.14 -7.01
C PRO A 112 10.68 13.48 -5.71
N GLU A 113 9.44 13.75 -5.28
CA GLU A 113 8.85 13.14 -4.09
C GLU A 113 8.66 11.63 -4.27
N PHE A 114 8.14 11.20 -5.43
CA PHE A 114 8.01 9.79 -5.77
C PHE A 114 9.37 9.10 -5.81
N LYS A 115 10.38 9.71 -6.46
CA LYS A 115 11.73 9.16 -6.49
C LYS A 115 12.31 8.99 -5.08
N LYS A 116 12.17 10.01 -4.23
CA LYS A 116 12.64 9.96 -2.84
C LYS A 116 11.95 8.84 -2.06
N LEU A 117 10.62 8.73 -2.16
CA LEU A 117 9.82 7.68 -1.53
C LEU A 117 10.28 6.28 -2.00
N PHE A 118 10.34 6.08 -3.31
CA PHE A 118 10.69 4.79 -3.89
C PHE A 118 12.12 4.38 -3.52
N THR A 119 13.08 5.30 -3.57
CA THR A 119 14.46 5.04 -3.14
C THR A 119 14.54 4.67 -1.65
N ALA A 120 13.77 5.33 -0.77
CA ALA A 120 13.75 4.99 0.65
C ALA A 120 13.27 3.54 0.90
N ARG A 121 12.28 3.09 0.14
CA ARG A 121 11.68 1.75 0.28
C ARG A 121 12.42 0.65 -0.48
N LEU A 122 13.21 1.00 -1.49
CA LEU A 122 13.93 0.03 -2.33
C LEU A 122 14.81 -0.90 -1.48
N ALA A 123 15.52 -0.35 -0.50
CA ALA A 123 16.38 -1.13 0.39
C ALA A 123 15.61 -2.12 1.28
N GLU A 124 14.34 -1.86 1.57
CA GLU A 124 13.48 -2.79 2.30
C GLU A 124 12.99 -3.92 1.39
N TYR A 125 12.53 -3.57 0.19
CA TYR A 125 12.07 -4.56 -0.79
C TYR A 125 13.19 -5.51 -1.23
N GLU A 126 14.41 -5.01 -1.36
CA GLU A 126 15.62 -5.82 -1.58
C GLU A 126 15.83 -6.83 -0.43
N LYS A 127 15.78 -6.38 0.83
CA LYS A 127 15.94 -7.26 2.01
C LYS A 127 14.87 -8.33 2.09
N LEU A 128 13.69 -8.06 1.52
CA LEU A 128 12.57 -9.00 1.44
C LEU A 128 12.67 -9.96 0.24
N GLY A 129 13.69 -9.81 -0.62
CA GLY A 129 13.89 -10.65 -1.81
C GLY A 129 12.85 -10.39 -2.90
N LEU A 130 12.31 -9.17 -2.98
CA LEU A 130 11.27 -8.83 -3.96
C LEU A 130 11.81 -8.35 -5.31
N LEU A 131 13.13 -8.16 -5.43
CA LEU A 131 13.79 -7.55 -6.59
C LEU A 131 14.72 -8.51 -7.34
N ASP A 132 14.84 -9.77 -6.88
CA ASP A 132 15.67 -10.84 -7.46
C ASP A 132 14.94 -11.69 -8.51
#